data_AF-A0A1E3QS91-F1
#
_entry.id   AF-A0A1E3QS91-F1
#
_cell.length_a   1.000
_cell.length_b   1.000
_cell.length_c   1.000
_cell.angle_alpha   90.00
_cell.angle_beta   90.00
_cell.angle_gamma   90.00
#
_symmetry.space_group_name_H-M   'P 1'
#
loop_
_entity.id
_entity.type
_entity.pdbx_description
1 polymer ?
#
loop_
_entity_poly.entity_id
_entity_poly.type
_entity_poly.pdbx_seq_one_letter_code
_entity_poly.pdbx_strand_id
1 'polypeptide(L)'
;MLPKLIASNDESSVVNVTTDAFTKFFANCDLVQDGLDLYLTALKEPLDELCKLKGVGPATATLVLSLMYKVPKYAKYAPPFFSDEMYAYFLGTDEKMKYSLKEYRALITEVFPIYATFPMGIIEKGSWTLEVVRTMKIKGKLAMKLKGAFPVEVSDGMYWQSVKGKKRLVKGEEENRATKKRRL
;
A
#
# COMPACT_ATOMS: atom_id res chain seq x y z
N MET A 1 -24.35 -11.40 -3.45
CA MET A 1 -24.17 -12.64 -2.64
C MET A 1 -23.24 -12.44 -1.45
N LEU A 2 -22.15 -11.66 -1.56
CA LEU A 2 -21.22 -11.42 -0.45
C LEU A 2 -21.78 -10.62 0.75
N PRO A 3 -22.51 -9.48 0.58
CA PRO A 3 -23.01 -8.72 1.73
C PRO A 3 -24.00 -9.51 2.60
N LYS A 4 -24.78 -10.40 1.97
CA LYS A 4 -25.70 -11.30 2.68
C LYS A 4 -24.96 -12.32 3.55
N LEU A 5 -23.82 -12.85 3.07
CA LEU A 5 -23.00 -13.78 3.85
C LEU A 5 -22.38 -13.08 5.06
N ILE A 6 -21.83 -11.88 4.87
CA ILE A 6 -21.26 -11.08 5.97
C ILE A 6 -22.33 -10.76 7.01
N ALA A 7 -23.52 -10.32 6.58
CA ALA A 7 -24.64 -10.01 7.46
C ALA A 7 -25.25 -11.24 8.16
N SER A 8 -24.90 -12.46 7.73
CA SER A 8 -25.37 -13.72 8.33
C SER A 8 -24.45 -14.28 9.42
N ASN A 9 -23.35 -13.58 9.72
CA ASN A 9 -22.56 -13.89 10.91
C ASN A 9 -23.33 -13.37 12.13
N ASP A 10 -23.41 -14.18 13.17
CA ASP A 10 -23.94 -13.76 14.46
C ASP A 10 -22.97 -12.80 15.14
N GLU A 11 -23.53 -11.86 15.91
CA GLU A 11 -22.75 -10.80 16.56
C GLU A 11 -21.71 -11.38 17.53
N SER A 12 -22.07 -12.44 18.28
CA SER A 12 -21.14 -13.15 19.17
C SER A 12 -19.94 -13.73 18.43
N SER A 13 -20.14 -14.38 17.27
CA SER A 13 -19.07 -14.91 16.44
C SER A 13 -18.18 -13.80 15.90
N VAL A 14 -18.76 -12.68 15.44
CA VAL A 14 -17.98 -11.52 14.99
C VAL A 14 -17.08 -11.02 16.11
N VAL A 15 -17.62 -10.82 17.31
CA VAL A 15 -16.84 -10.38 18.48
C VAL A 15 -15.75 -11.39 18.84
N ASN A 16 -16.08 -12.67 18.95
CA ASN A 16 -15.12 -13.71 19.33
C ASN A 16 -13.98 -13.83 18.32
N VAL A 17 -14.31 -13.96 17.03
CA VAL A 17 -13.31 -14.12 15.96
C VAL A 17 -12.42 -12.88 15.83
N THR A 18 -13.01 -11.68 15.88
CA THR A 18 -12.20 -10.45 15.80
C THR A 18 -11.33 -10.26 17.04
N THR A 19 -11.85 -10.53 18.23
CA THR A 19 -11.07 -10.48 19.49
C THR A 19 -9.89 -11.45 19.44
N ASP A 20 -10.13 -12.69 19.01
CA ASP A 20 -9.08 -13.70 18.87
C ASP A 20 -8.05 -13.30 17.82
N ALA A 21 -8.49 -12.79 16.67
CA ALA A 21 -7.59 -12.36 15.60
C ALA A 21 -6.69 -11.20 16.06
N PHE A 22 -7.26 -10.18 16.71
CA PHE A 22 -6.49 -9.07 17.24
C PHE A 22 -5.56 -9.48 18.37
N THR A 23 -5.99 -10.39 19.25
CA THR A 23 -5.13 -10.93 20.32
C THR A 23 -3.90 -11.62 19.73
N LYS A 24 -4.10 -12.50 18.74
CA LYS A 24 -2.99 -13.15 18.01
C LYS A 24 -2.11 -12.12 17.31
N PHE A 25 -2.70 -11.12 16.65
CA PHE A 25 -1.94 -10.07 15.97
C PHE A 25 -1.07 -9.29 16.95
N PHE A 26 -1.59 -8.89 18.10
CA PHE A 26 -0.83 -8.17 19.12
C PHE A 26 0.29 -9.00 19.72
N ALA A 27 0.04 -10.28 20.01
CA ALA A 27 1.08 -11.18 20.49
C ALA A 27 2.21 -11.35 19.46
N ASN A 28 1.85 -11.37 18.16
CA ASN A 28 2.81 -11.55 17.08
C ASN A 28 3.56 -10.25 16.72
N CYS A 29 3.02 -9.07 17.03
CA CYS A 29 3.70 -7.78 16.80
C CYS A 29 5.06 -7.71 17.53
N ASP A 30 5.15 -8.32 18.71
CA ASP A 30 6.38 -8.37 19.50
C ASP A 30 7.43 -9.31 18.89
N LEU A 31 7.01 -10.21 17.99
CA LEU A 31 7.86 -11.18 17.27
C LEU A 31 8.39 -10.66 15.93
N VAL A 32 7.81 -9.57 15.40
CA VAL A 32 8.26 -8.95 14.16
C VAL A 32 9.59 -8.23 14.44
N GLN A 33 10.69 -8.96 14.28
CA GLN A 33 11.99 -8.36 13.98
C GLN A 33 11.97 -7.87 12.52
N ASP A 34 12.89 -6.97 12.14
CA ASP A 34 12.98 -6.34 10.81
C ASP A 34 13.25 -7.35 9.67
N GLY A 35 12.28 -8.23 9.37
CA GLY A 35 12.43 -9.33 8.44
C GLY A 35 11.09 -9.76 7.84
N LEU A 36 11.05 -9.80 6.51
CA LEU A 36 9.86 -10.11 5.70
C LEU A 36 9.22 -11.47 6.06
N ASP A 37 10.03 -12.51 6.26
CA ASP A 37 9.51 -13.85 6.56
C ASP A 37 8.84 -13.94 7.93
N LEU A 38 9.41 -13.29 8.94
CA LEU A 38 8.83 -13.20 10.27
C LEU A 38 7.55 -12.37 10.24
N TYR A 39 7.54 -11.27 9.48
CA TYR A 39 6.35 -10.45 9.27
C TYR A 39 5.20 -11.26 8.63
N LEU A 40 5.49 -11.99 7.56
CA LEU A 40 4.50 -12.86 6.89
C LEU A 40 3.99 -13.97 7.80
N THR A 41 4.86 -14.53 8.65
CA THR A 41 4.49 -15.55 9.63
C THR A 41 3.60 -14.98 10.71
N ALA A 42 3.93 -13.79 11.24
CA ALA A 42 3.15 -13.07 12.24
C ALA A 42 1.72 -12.76 11.80
N LEU A 43 1.50 -12.55 10.50
CA LEU A 43 0.18 -12.26 9.93
C LEU A 43 -0.68 -13.49 9.66
N LYS A 44 -0.11 -14.69 9.62
CA LYS A 44 -0.83 -15.89 9.18
C LYS A 44 -2.02 -16.22 10.09
N GLU A 45 -1.78 -16.40 11.39
CA GLU A 45 -2.83 -16.83 12.32
C GLU A 45 -3.96 -15.78 12.48
N PRO A 46 -3.67 -14.47 12.59
CA PRO A 46 -4.71 -13.45 12.60
C PRO A 46 -5.59 -13.45 11.34
N LEU A 47 -4.99 -13.66 10.16
CA LEU A 47 -5.73 -13.70 8.90
C LEU A 47 -6.58 -14.96 8.77
N ASP A 48 -6.02 -16.12 9.14
CA ASP A 48 -6.75 -17.40 9.14
C ASP A 48 -7.94 -17.34 10.12
N GLU A 49 -7.77 -16.68 11.26
CA GLU A 49 -8.85 -16.45 12.23
C GLU A 49 -9.98 -15.60 11.62
N LEU A 50 -9.67 -14.44 11.04
CA LEU A 50 -10.67 -13.57 10.40
C LEU A 50 -11.41 -14.27 9.25
N CYS A 51 -10.72 -15.13 8.50
CA CYS A 51 -11.32 -15.89 7.39
C CYS A 51 -12.34 -16.95 7.84
N LYS A 52 -12.50 -17.19 9.16
CA LYS A 52 -13.59 -18.03 9.69
C LYS A 52 -14.96 -17.36 9.57
N LEU A 53 -15.02 -16.03 9.45
CA LEU A 53 -16.27 -15.31 9.24
C LEU A 53 -16.80 -15.55 7.83
N LYS A 54 -18.10 -15.78 7.71
CA LYS A 54 -18.78 -16.00 6.42
C LYS A 54 -18.63 -14.77 5.54
N GLY A 55 -18.15 -14.97 4.32
CA GLY A 55 -17.93 -13.88 3.37
C GLY A 55 -16.69 -13.02 3.65
N VAL A 56 -15.83 -13.43 4.59
CA VAL A 56 -14.53 -12.82 4.84
C VAL A 56 -13.46 -13.70 4.22
N GLY A 57 -12.83 -13.21 3.15
CA GLY A 57 -11.63 -13.82 2.57
C GLY A 57 -10.38 -12.97 2.85
N PRO A 58 -9.23 -13.30 2.24
CA PRO A 58 -7.98 -12.58 2.47
C PRO A 58 -8.07 -11.07 2.23
N ALA A 59 -8.82 -10.63 1.21
CA ALA A 59 -9.04 -9.21 0.94
C ALA A 59 -9.71 -8.49 2.13
N THR A 60 -10.83 -9.03 2.62
CA THR A 60 -11.57 -8.42 3.72
C THR A 60 -10.83 -8.57 5.05
N ALA A 61 -10.15 -9.70 5.29
CA ALA A 61 -9.35 -9.91 6.50
C ALA A 61 -8.19 -8.90 6.58
N THR A 62 -7.47 -8.69 5.47
CA THR A 62 -6.38 -7.71 5.41
C THR A 62 -6.88 -6.27 5.53
N LEU A 63 -8.07 -5.95 5.01
CA LEU A 63 -8.73 -4.67 5.25
C LEU A 63 -8.95 -4.41 6.75
N VAL A 64 -9.45 -5.40 7.48
CA VAL A 64 -9.71 -5.26 8.93
C VAL A 64 -8.40 -5.03 9.69
N LEU A 65 -7.36 -5.81 9.39
CA LEU A 65 -6.07 -5.65 10.06
C LEU A 65 -5.33 -4.37 9.63
N SER A 66 -5.51 -3.88 8.41
CA SER A 66 -4.80 -2.67 7.96
C SER A 66 -5.21 -1.45 8.78
N LEU A 67 -6.44 -1.41 9.30
CA LEU A 67 -6.93 -0.35 10.21
C LEU A 67 -6.07 -0.16 11.46
N MET A 68 -5.24 -1.14 11.82
CA MET A 68 -4.25 -1.01 12.89
C MET A 68 -3.24 0.12 12.66
N TYR A 69 -3.10 0.64 11.44
CA TYR A 69 -2.30 1.85 11.18
C TYR A 69 -2.79 3.06 12.00
N LYS A 70 -4.06 3.06 12.44
CA LYS A 70 -4.66 4.12 13.25
C LYS A 70 -4.34 4.00 14.75
N VAL A 71 -3.79 2.88 15.19
CA VAL A 71 -3.42 2.66 16.59
C VAL A 71 -1.91 2.89 16.74
N PRO A 72 -1.45 4.00 17.35
CA PRO A 72 -0.04 4.41 17.29
C PRO A 72 0.96 3.33 17.70
N LYS A 73 0.62 2.53 18.73
CA LYS A 73 1.46 1.42 19.21
C LYS A 73 1.70 0.34 18.15
N TYR A 74 0.71 0.08 17.30
CA TYR A 74 0.72 -1.02 16.32
C TYR A 74 0.79 -0.54 14.88
N ALA A 75 0.89 0.77 14.65
CA ALA A 75 0.81 1.35 13.32
C ALA A 75 1.92 0.84 12.38
N LYS A 76 3.10 0.56 12.95
CA LYS A 76 4.26 -0.04 12.27
C LYS A 76 4.19 -1.57 12.12
N TYR A 77 3.07 -2.20 12.44
CA TYR A 77 2.87 -3.62 12.14
C TYR A 77 1.63 -3.86 11.28
N ALA A 78 0.80 -2.83 11.08
CA ALA A 78 -0.39 -2.87 10.26
C ALA A 78 -0.08 -3.40 8.85
N PRO A 79 -0.70 -4.51 8.40
CA PRO A 79 -0.53 -5.03 7.06
C PRO A 79 -1.14 -4.12 5.99
N PRO A 80 -0.63 -4.19 4.75
CA PRO A 80 -1.28 -3.52 3.62
C PRO A 80 -2.63 -4.16 3.33
N PHE A 81 -3.63 -3.33 3.04
CA PHE A 81 -4.90 -3.79 2.50
C PHE A 81 -4.70 -4.40 1.11
N PHE A 82 -5.14 -5.64 0.94
CA PHE A 82 -5.06 -6.37 -0.33
C PHE A 82 -6.13 -5.92 -1.34
N SER A 83 -6.01 -4.68 -1.79
CA SER A 83 -6.86 -4.03 -2.80
C SER A 83 -6.33 -4.22 -4.22
N ASP A 84 -7.23 -4.14 -5.20
CA ASP A 84 -6.89 -4.22 -6.62
C ASP A 84 -5.90 -3.10 -6.99
N GLU A 85 -6.11 -1.89 -6.48
CA GLU A 85 -5.28 -0.74 -6.82
C GLU A 85 -3.87 -0.87 -6.25
N MET A 86 -3.75 -1.36 -5.02
CA MET A 86 -2.44 -1.56 -4.40
C MET A 86 -1.68 -2.70 -5.08
N TYR A 87 -2.38 -3.79 -5.42
CA TYR A 87 -1.80 -4.90 -6.16
C TYR A 87 -1.32 -4.46 -7.56
N ALA A 88 -2.18 -3.80 -8.33
CA ALA A 88 -1.85 -3.32 -9.67
C ALA A 88 -0.67 -2.33 -9.66
N TYR A 89 -0.67 -1.40 -8.70
CA TYR A 89 0.38 -0.38 -8.59
C TYR A 89 1.74 -0.98 -8.25
N PHE A 90 1.83 -1.80 -7.19
CA PHE A 90 3.12 -2.32 -6.72
C PHE A 90 3.68 -3.42 -7.62
N LEU A 91 2.82 -4.21 -8.26
CA LEU A 91 3.26 -5.31 -9.12
C LEU A 91 3.28 -4.92 -10.60
N GLY A 92 2.89 -3.68 -10.93
CA GLY A 92 2.90 -3.14 -12.29
C GLY A 92 2.04 -3.95 -13.26
N THR A 93 0.91 -4.49 -12.79
CA THR A 93 0.08 -5.43 -13.55
C THR A 93 -1.35 -4.94 -13.73
N ASP A 94 -1.91 -5.22 -14.91
CA ASP A 94 -3.34 -5.03 -15.22
C ASP A 94 -4.14 -6.34 -15.06
N GLU A 95 -3.50 -7.41 -14.57
CA GLU A 95 -4.14 -8.70 -14.40
C GLU A 95 -5.18 -8.68 -13.28
N LYS A 96 -6.29 -9.38 -13.51
CA LYS A 96 -7.34 -9.55 -12.50
C LYS A 96 -6.81 -10.38 -11.33
N MET A 97 -6.85 -9.79 -10.15
CA MET A 97 -6.44 -10.45 -8.91
C MET A 97 -7.34 -11.63 -8.55
N LYS A 98 -6.73 -12.72 -8.06
CA LYS A 98 -7.45 -13.92 -7.60
C LYS A 98 -7.69 -13.93 -6.08
N TYR A 99 -7.18 -12.92 -5.37
CA TYR A 99 -7.25 -12.76 -3.92
C TYR A 99 -6.67 -13.95 -3.15
N SER A 100 -5.59 -14.55 -3.69
CA SER A 100 -4.91 -15.67 -3.07
C SER A 100 -3.85 -15.21 -2.07
N LEU A 101 -3.52 -16.07 -1.09
CA LEU A 101 -2.41 -15.82 -0.16
C LEU A 101 -1.05 -15.68 -0.88
N LYS A 102 -0.88 -16.31 -2.05
CA LYS A 102 0.33 -16.20 -2.87
C LYS A 102 0.48 -14.79 -3.44
N GLU A 103 -0.58 -14.26 -4.03
CA GLU A 103 -0.61 -12.88 -4.55
C GLU A 103 -0.46 -11.87 -3.42
N TYR A 104 -1.08 -12.12 -2.27
CA TYR A 104 -0.94 -11.26 -1.10
C TYR A 104 0.51 -11.22 -0.58
N ARG A 105 1.18 -12.38 -0.54
CA ARG A 105 2.61 -12.46 -0.21
C ARG A 105 3.46 -11.65 -1.17
N ALA A 106 3.19 -11.74 -2.48
CA ALA A 106 3.90 -10.95 -3.48
C ALA A 106 3.72 -9.43 -3.25
N LEU A 107 2.50 -9.00 -2.92
CA LEU A 107 2.24 -7.61 -2.56
C LEU A 107 3.05 -7.17 -1.33
N ILE A 108 3.04 -7.96 -0.25
CA ILE A 108 3.80 -7.61 0.95
C ILE A 108 5.30 -7.50 0.62
N THR A 109 5.86 -8.40 -0.19
CA THR A 109 7.27 -8.34 -0.58
C THR A 109 7.65 -7.00 -1.21
N GLU A 110 6.81 -6.44 -2.09
CA GLU A 110 7.07 -5.15 -2.75
C GLU A 110 6.83 -3.95 -1.82
N VAL A 111 5.90 -4.07 -0.87
CA VAL A 111 5.53 -2.98 0.05
C VAL A 111 6.46 -2.92 1.28
N PHE A 112 7.03 -4.05 1.69
CA PHE A 112 7.85 -4.14 2.91
C PHE A 112 9.04 -3.16 2.94
N PRO A 113 9.79 -2.90 1.85
CA PRO A 113 10.92 -1.97 1.86
C PRO A 113 10.55 -0.51 2.17
N ILE A 114 9.34 -0.08 1.80
CA ILE A 114 8.86 1.30 2.04
C ILE A 114 8.14 1.45 3.39
N TYR A 115 7.87 0.33 4.05
CA TYR A 115 7.14 0.24 5.30
C TYR A 115 7.81 1.02 6.45
N ALA A 116 9.14 1.03 6.48
CA ALA A 116 9.91 1.79 7.48
C ALA A 116 9.85 3.31 7.27
N THR A 117 9.56 3.75 6.05
CA THR A 117 9.64 5.16 5.65
C THR A 117 8.30 5.86 5.75
N PHE A 118 7.21 5.17 5.44
CA PHE A 118 5.88 5.76 5.38
C PHE A 118 4.86 4.95 6.17
N PRO A 119 3.94 5.61 6.92
CA PRO A 119 2.82 4.92 7.55
C PRO A 119 1.96 4.19 6.51
N MET A 120 1.46 2.99 6.84
CA MET A 120 0.67 2.17 5.90
C MET A 120 -0.53 2.93 5.29
N GLY A 121 -1.25 3.73 6.10
CA GLY A 121 -2.37 4.53 5.59
C GLY A 121 -1.97 5.61 4.56
N ILE A 122 -0.70 6.02 4.49
CA ILE A 122 -0.18 6.89 3.43
C ILE A 122 0.13 6.07 2.19
N ILE A 123 0.74 4.89 2.35
CA ILE A 123 1.06 3.97 1.26
C ILE A 123 -0.22 3.57 0.52
N GLU A 124 -1.24 3.10 1.25
CA GLU A 124 -2.53 2.67 0.66
C GLU A 124 -3.24 3.79 -0.09
N LYS A 125 -3.32 5.00 0.50
CA LYS A 125 -3.93 6.16 -0.15
C LYS A 125 -3.14 6.60 -1.38
N GLY A 126 -1.81 6.53 -1.30
CA GLY A 126 -0.91 6.87 -2.38
C GLY A 126 -1.07 5.93 -3.56
N SER A 127 -1.01 4.62 -3.33
CA SER A 127 -1.19 3.60 -4.38
C SER A 127 -2.56 3.73 -5.03
N TRP A 128 -3.62 3.87 -4.24
CA TRP A 128 -4.97 4.10 -4.78
C TRP A 128 -5.04 5.34 -5.67
N THR A 129 -4.49 6.48 -5.20
CA THR A 129 -4.53 7.73 -5.95
C THR A 129 -3.75 7.62 -7.27
N LEU A 130 -2.55 7.05 -7.24
CA LEU A 130 -1.71 6.91 -8.41
C LEU A 130 -2.31 5.94 -9.42
N GLU A 131 -2.89 4.85 -8.95
CA GLU A 131 -3.53 3.85 -9.78
C GLU A 131 -4.83 4.35 -10.43
N VAL A 132 -5.64 5.09 -9.68
CA VAL A 132 -6.81 5.78 -10.23
C VAL A 132 -6.40 6.79 -11.31
N VAL A 133 -5.32 7.56 -11.09
CA VAL A 133 -4.80 8.49 -12.11
C VAL A 133 -4.34 7.75 -13.36
N ARG A 134 -3.66 6.60 -13.19
CA ARG A 134 -3.19 5.74 -14.28
C ARG A 134 -4.36 5.20 -15.10
N THR A 135 -5.33 4.57 -14.44
CA THR A 135 -6.48 3.90 -15.07
C THR A 135 -7.49 4.86 -15.69
N MET A 136 -7.82 5.96 -15.01
CA MET A 136 -8.80 6.94 -15.52
C MET A 136 -8.28 7.73 -16.73
N LYS A 137 -7.02 7.50 -17.16
CA LYS A 137 -6.37 8.25 -18.25
C LYS A 137 -6.69 9.74 -18.15
N ILE A 138 -6.64 10.33 -16.94
CA ILE A 138 -7.21 11.66 -16.68
C ILE A 138 -6.63 12.65 -17.70
N LYS A 139 -7.39 12.91 -18.76
CA LYS A 139 -7.01 13.78 -19.86
C LYS A 139 -7.21 15.21 -19.37
N GLY A 140 -6.11 15.88 -19.07
CA GLY A 140 -6.08 17.31 -18.76
C GLY A 140 -6.16 17.68 -17.27
N LYS A 141 -5.81 18.95 -17.01
CA LYS A 141 -5.74 19.80 -15.78
C LYS A 141 -5.64 19.14 -14.39
N LEU A 142 -6.37 18.09 -14.05
CA LEU A 142 -6.32 17.41 -12.75
C LEU A 142 -5.05 16.56 -12.59
N ALA A 143 -4.61 15.86 -13.65
CA ALA A 143 -3.30 15.19 -13.67
C ALA A 143 -2.13 16.17 -13.48
N MET A 144 -2.28 17.44 -13.89
CA MET A 144 -1.28 18.49 -13.65
C MET A 144 -1.28 19.04 -12.22
N LYS A 145 -2.43 19.03 -11.51
CA LYS A 145 -2.51 19.43 -10.10
C LYS A 145 -1.94 18.36 -9.17
N LEU A 146 -2.22 17.08 -9.45
CA LEU A 146 -1.68 15.94 -8.67
C LEU A 146 -0.17 15.78 -8.83
N LYS A 147 0.38 15.97 -10.04
CA LYS A 147 1.84 16.01 -10.29
C LYS A 147 2.57 17.15 -9.56
N GLY A 148 1.86 18.21 -9.16
CA GLY A 148 2.43 19.30 -8.37
C GLY A 148 2.42 19.03 -6.86
N ALA A 149 1.53 18.17 -6.39
CA ALA A 149 1.39 17.81 -4.98
C ALA A 149 2.29 16.63 -4.57
N PHE A 150 2.58 15.73 -5.52
CA PHE A 150 3.51 14.62 -5.36
C PHE A 150 4.44 14.61 -6.58
N PRO A 151 5.68 15.11 -6.46
CA PRO A 151 6.67 14.96 -7.52
C PRO A 151 7.04 13.48 -7.59
N VAL A 152 6.24 12.71 -8.33
CA VAL A 152 6.61 11.37 -8.74
C VAL A 152 7.73 11.53 -9.75
N GLU A 153 8.92 11.04 -9.40
CA GLU A 153 9.98 10.81 -10.38
C GLU A 153 9.40 9.88 -11.45
N VAL A 154 9.22 10.44 -12.64
CA VAL A 154 8.89 9.64 -13.82
C VAL A 154 10.20 8.97 -14.20
N SER A 155 10.25 7.64 -14.05
CA SER A 155 11.33 6.72 -14.40
C SER A 155 12.48 7.25 -15.26
N ASP A 156 13.71 6.89 -14.87
CA ASP A 156 14.99 7.12 -15.57
C ASP A 156 15.35 8.59 -15.82
N GLY A 157 15.56 9.30 -14.71
CA GLY A 157 16.28 10.57 -14.72
C GLY A 157 15.63 11.63 -15.60
N MET A 158 14.30 11.65 -15.72
CA MET A 158 13.58 12.65 -16.48
C MET A 158 12.70 13.51 -15.58
N TYR A 159 12.79 14.83 -15.73
CA TYR A 159 11.99 15.79 -14.97
C TYR A 159 11.26 16.77 -15.88
N TRP A 160 10.19 17.37 -15.34
CA TRP A 160 9.41 18.38 -16.04
C TRP A 160 9.99 19.77 -15.80
N GLN A 161 10.46 20.43 -16.85
CA GLN A 161 10.91 21.82 -16.79
C GLN A 161 9.89 22.74 -17.46
N SER A 162 9.60 23.87 -16.81
CA SER A 162 8.76 24.93 -17.36
C SER A 162 9.64 25.96 -18.04
N VAL A 163 9.53 26.09 -19.35
CA VAL A 163 10.24 27.13 -20.13
C VAL A 163 9.20 27.98 -20.84
N LYS A 164 9.16 29.29 -20.52
CA LYS A 164 8.24 30.27 -21.13
C LYS A 164 6.78 29.80 -21.16
N GLY A 165 6.31 29.23 -20.06
CA GLY A 165 4.92 28.79 -19.90
C GLY A 165 4.54 27.49 -20.64
N LYS A 166 5.48 26.83 -21.31
CA LYS A 166 5.28 25.49 -21.91
C LYS A 166 6.09 24.46 -21.12
N LYS A 167 5.42 23.37 -20.70
CA LYS A 167 6.08 22.25 -20.00
C LYS A 167 6.68 21.28 -21.02
N ARG A 168 7.95 20.93 -20.85
CA ARG A 168 8.66 19.89 -21.62
C ARG A 168 9.30 18.89 -20.67
N LEU A 169 9.38 17.62 -21.10
CA LEU A 169 10.22 16.61 -20.46
C LEU A 169 11.68 16.89 -20.82
N VAL A 170 12.55 16.90 -19.81
CA VAL A 170 14.01 17.00 -19.98
C VAL A 170 14.69 15.90 -19.17
N LYS A 171 15.82 15.42 -19.69
CA LYS A 171 16.68 14.46 -19.01
C LYS A 171 17.56 15.21 -17.99
N GLY A 172 17.68 14.68 -16.79
CA GLY A 172 18.64 15.04 -15.75
C GLY A 172 20.04 14.87 -16.28
N GLU A 173 20.68 15.98 -16.62
CA GLU A 173 22.13 16.00 -16.65
C GLU A 173 22.61 15.92 -15.20
N GLU A 174 23.41 14.89 -14.89
CA GLU A 174 24.13 14.79 -13.62
C GLU A 174 24.90 16.09 -13.41
N GLU A 175 24.54 16.82 -12.37
CA GLU A 175 25.25 18.01 -11.93
C GLU A 175 26.60 17.59 -11.34
N ASN A 176 27.59 17.31 -12.18
CA ASN A 176 28.96 17.04 -11.77
C ASN A 176 29.90 18.17 -12.22
N ARG A 177 30.25 19.00 -11.23
CA ARG A 177 31.53 19.72 -11.08
C ARG A 177 32.00 20.60 -12.26
N ALA A 178 31.51 21.84 -12.36
CA ALA A 178 32.34 22.97 -12.83
C ALA A 178 31.68 24.36 -12.66
N THR A 179 31.31 24.80 -11.45
CA THR A 179 31.07 26.25 -11.23
C THR A 179 31.30 26.72 -9.80
N LYS A 180 32.16 26.02 -9.06
CA LYS A 180 32.69 26.48 -7.77
C LYS A 180 34.18 26.82 -7.84
N LYS A 181 34.52 27.78 -8.70
CA LYS A 181 35.63 28.73 -8.48
C LYS A 181 35.09 30.11 -8.85
N ARG A 182 34.49 30.79 -7.88
CA ARG A 182 35.04 32.00 -7.22
C ARG A 182 35.31 33.09 -8.26
N ARG A 183 34.42 34.08 -8.39
CA ARG A 183 34.51 35.35 -7.63
C ARG A 183 35.96 35.80 -7.54
N LEU A 184 36.37 36.60 -8.52
CA LEU A 184 37.00 37.91 -8.33
C LEU A 184 36.44 38.83 -9.41
#